data_AF-A0A7Y9J1Y8-F1
#
_entry.id   AF-A0A7Y9J1Y8-F1
#
_cell.length_a   1.000
_cell.length_b   1.000
_cell.length_c   1.000
_cell.angle_alpha   90.00
_cell.angle_beta   90.00
_cell.angle_gamma   90.00
#
_symmetry.space_group_name_H-M   'P 1'
#
loop_
_entity.id
_entity.type
_entity.pdbx_description
1 polymer ?
#
loop_
_entity_poly.entity_id
_entity_poly.type
_entity_poly.pdbx_seq_one_letter_code
_entity_poly.pdbx_strand_id
1 'polypeptide(L)'
;MSTTPGWYPDPSDPTRTHLRWWDGARWTEHVHQQAPSLTKAPQEVQRGAAAPTRYPPSQYPAPGVKAIATPDGQALGNLGLRLVARIVDAVVVTVIASLAGRSSLAVMTSLSQTTLDRLLAGDSAAVADLVANTSYNAAAQRLTLVLVAVSAAYTVLTTRFYGATPGKALCGLRVRDWDRPGLPTTGQAVVRWIGSDLLGSIIGLWYLVDFLWPTWDQRRQAVHDKLARTVVVKRR
;
A
#
# COMPACT_ATOMS: atom_id res chain seq x y z
N MET A 1 -41.04 -28.63 -22.54
CA MET A 1 -39.98 -27.64 -22.25
C MET A 1 -40.55 -26.28 -22.67
N SER A 2 -41.04 -25.47 -21.73
CA SER A 2 -41.58 -24.14 -22.03
C SER A 2 -40.44 -23.12 -22.04
N THR A 3 -40.27 -22.42 -23.16
CA THR A 3 -39.34 -21.29 -23.28
C THR A 3 -39.83 -20.13 -22.42
N THR A 4 -38.96 -19.57 -21.59
CA THR A 4 -39.27 -18.40 -20.76
C THR A 4 -39.57 -17.17 -21.63
N PRO A 5 -40.46 -16.25 -21.19
CA PRO A 5 -40.71 -15.02 -21.93
C PRO A 5 -39.43 -14.19 -22.11
N GLY A 6 -39.20 -13.66 -23.31
CA GLY A 6 -37.95 -12.97 -23.64
C GLY A 6 -37.83 -12.54 -25.10
N TRP A 7 -36.74 -11.82 -25.40
CA TRP A 7 -36.37 -11.46 -26.77
C TRP A 7 -35.61 -12.61 -27.43
N TYR A 8 -36.07 -13.03 -28.60
CA TYR A 8 -35.47 -14.11 -29.37
C TYR A 8 -35.35 -13.69 -30.85
N PRO A 9 -34.43 -14.29 -31.62
CA PRO A 9 -34.36 -14.06 -33.07
C PRO A 9 -35.72 -14.30 -33.72
N ASP A 10 -36.18 -13.34 -34.53
CA ASP A 10 -37.48 -13.46 -35.19
C ASP A 10 -37.47 -14.65 -36.17
N PRO A 11 -38.30 -15.70 -35.96
CA PRO A 11 -38.35 -16.84 -36.87
C PRO A 11 -38.89 -16.50 -38.26
N SER A 12 -39.54 -15.34 -38.41
CA SER A 12 -40.02 -14.83 -39.70
C SER A 12 -39.01 -13.98 -40.47
N ASP A 13 -37.89 -13.60 -39.83
CA ASP A 13 -36.79 -12.89 -40.48
C ASP A 13 -35.64 -13.86 -40.83
N PRO A 14 -35.50 -14.27 -42.11
CA PRO A 14 -34.40 -15.15 -42.52
C PRO A 14 -33.02 -14.51 -42.37
N THR A 15 -32.93 -13.19 -42.23
CA THR A 15 -31.67 -12.46 -42.03
C THR A 15 -31.23 -12.40 -40.56
N ARG A 16 -32.11 -12.76 -39.61
CA ARG A 16 -31.91 -12.68 -38.15
C ARG A 16 -31.38 -11.33 -37.68
N THR A 17 -31.76 -10.26 -38.38
CA THR A 17 -31.39 -8.89 -38.02
C THR A 17 -32.35 -8.32 -36.98
N HIS A 18 -33.50 -8.96 -36.79
CA HIS A 18 -34.53 -8.54 -35.85
C HIS A 18 -34.72 -9.55 -34.70
N LEU A 19 -34.92 -9.01 -33.49
CA LEU A 19 -35.41 -9.77 -32.35
C LEU A 19 -36.91 -9.53 -32.19
N ARG A 20 -37.66 -10.59 -31.90
CA ARG A 20 -39.09 -10.54 -31.60
C ARG A 20 -39.36 -11.01 -30.17
N TRP A 21 -40.32 -10.41 -29.51
CA TRP A 21 -40.65 -10.78 -28.13
C TRP A 21 -41.58 -12.01 -28.10
N TRP A 22 -41.17 -13.04 -27.35
CA TRP A 22 -41.95 -14.23 -27.00
C TRP A 22 -42.55 -14.05 -25.61
N ASP A 23 -43.87 -14.16 -25.47
CA ASP A 23 -44.58 -13.95 -24.20
C ASP A 23 -44.74 -15.22 -23.35
N GLY A 24 -44.21 -16.36 -23.80
CA GLY A 24 -44.37 -17.67 -23.15
C GLY A 24 -45.44 -18.55 -23.80
N ALA A 25 -46.32 -18.00 -24.65
CA ALA A 25 -47.35 -18.73 -25.37
C ALA A 25 -47.37 -18.44 -26.88
N ARG A 26 -47.03 -17.21 -27.29
CA ARG A 26 -46.96 -16.78 -28.70
C ARG A 26 -45.92 -15.68 -28.92
N TRP A 27 -45.60 -15.46 -30.20
CA TRP A 27 -44.81 -14.32 -30.64
C TRP A 27 -45.69 -13.07 -30.66
N THR A 28 -45.17 -11.96 -30.11
CA THR A 28 -45.87 -10.67 -30.12
C THR A 28 -45.44 -9.80 -31.29
N GLU A 29 -46.16 -8.72 -31.59
CA GLU A 29 -45.82 -7.78 -32.67
C GLU A 29 -44.64 -6.85 -32.35
N HIS A 30 -44.08 -6.93 -31.13
CA HIS A 30 -42.93 -6.12 -30.75
C HIS A 30 -41.65 -6.68 -31.38
N VAL A 31 -41.01 -5.86 -32.24
CA VAL A 31 -39.77 -6.18 -32.95
C VAL A 31 -38.69 -5.14 -32.65
N HIS A 32 -37.45 -5.57 -32.45
CA HIS A 32 -36.30 -4.69 -32.21
C HIS A 32 -35.20 -4.96 -33.26
N GLN A 33 -34.68 -3.91 -33.88
CA GLN A 33 -33.53 -4.01 -34.79
C GLN A 33 -32.24 -4.25 -34.01
N GLN A 34 -31.57 -5.36 -34.29
CA GLN A 34 -30.23 -5.62 -33.77
C GLN A 34 -29.23 -4.79 -34.59
N ALA A 35 -28.50 -3.87 -33.94
CA ALA A 35 -27.42 -3.14 -34.58
C ALA A 35 -26.39 -4.13 -35.18
N PRO A 36 -25.84 -3.88 -36.38
CA PRO A 36 -25.05 -4.86 -37.11
C PRO A 36 -23.84 -5.32 -36.30
N SER A 37 -23.89 -6.58 -35.87
CA SER A 37 -22.73 -7.31 -35.39
C SER A 37 -21.85 -7.61 -36.59
N LEU A 38 -20.74 -6.87 -36.70
CA LEU A 38 -19.68 -7.18 -37.65
C LEU A 38 -19.26 -8.66 -37.50
N THR A 39 -19.20 -9.28 -38.66
CA THR A 39 -19.15 -10.70 -38.98
C THR A 39 -18.03 -11.47 -38.29
N LYS A 40 -18.35 -12.75 -38.01
CA LYS A 40 -17.48 -13.91 -37.73
C LYS A 40 -16.06 -13.80 -38.33
N ALA A 41 -15.06 -14.06 -37.49
CA ALA A 41 -13.63 -14.03 -37.79
C ALA A 41 -13.15 -15.13 -38.77
N PRO A 42 -12.13 -14.87 -39.59
CA PRO A 42 -11.13 -15.87 -39.95
C PRO A 42 -10.24 -16.14 -38.73
N GLN A 43 -9.99 -17.42 -38.41
CA GLN A 43 -8.98 -17.80 -37.42
C GLN A 43 -7.61 -17.31 -37.89
N GLU A 44 -7.06 -16.31 -37.21
CA GLU A 44 -5.67 -15.92 -37.35
C GLU A 44 -5.01 -15.91 -35.96
N VAL A 45 -3.82 -16.48 -35.92
CA VAL A 45 -3.09 -16.95 -34.75
C VAL A 45 -2.93 -15.86 -33.69
N GLN A 46 -3.43 -16.13 -32.49
CA GLN A 46 -3.25 -15.30 -31.30
C GLN A 46 -1.76 -15.00 -31.04
N ARG A 47 -1.34 -13.76 -31.26
CA ARG A 47 -0.21 -13.15 -30.55
C ARG A 47 -0.79 -12.06 -29.65
N GLY A 48 -0.92 -12.40 -28.37
CA GLY A 48 -1.77 -11.71 -27.41
C GLY A 48 -1.43 -10.23 -27.19
N ALA A 49 -2.37 -9.36 -27.54
CA ALA A 49 -2.56 -8.08 -26.87
C ALA A 49 -3.69 -8.26 -25.86
N ALA A 50 -3.37 -8.19 -24.57
CA ALA A 50 -4.34 -8.33 -23.50
C ALA A 50 -5.39 -7.21 -23.58
N ALA A 51 -6.65 -7.58 -23.83
CA ALA A 51 -7.77 -6.67 -23.64
C ALA A 51 -7.80 -6.18 -22.18
N PRO A 52 -8.06 -4.89 -21.90
CA PRO A 52 -8.15 -4.41 -20.53
C PRO A 52 -9.28 -5.13 -19.82
N THR A 53 -8.93 -5.99 -18.86
CA THR A 53 -9.88 -6.76 -18.07
C THR A 53 -10.70 -5.78 -17.25
N ARG A 54 -11.93 -5.51 -17.68
CA ARG A 54 -12.91 -4.74 -16.91
C ARG A 54 -13.37 -5.63 -15.77
N TYR A 55 -12.69 -5.55 -14.61
CA TYR A 55 -13.07 -6.32 -13.44
C TYR A 55 -14.51 -5.94 -13.02
N PRO A 56 -15.43 -6.91 -12.88
CA PRO A 56 -16.70 -6.65 -12.22
C PRO A 56 -16.46 -6.19 -10.79
N PRO A 57 -17.37 -5.43 -10.16
CA PRO A 57 -17.21 -4.89 -8.82
C PRO A 57 -17.41 -6.00 -7.78
N SER A 58 -16.56 -7.03 -7.78
CA SER A 58 -16.37 -7.85 -6.60
C SER A 58 -15.58 -7.01 -5.60
N GLN A 59 -16.27 -6.55 -4.55
CA GLN A 59 -15.72 -5.74 -3.44
C GLN A 59 -14.50 -6.40 -2.76
N TYR A 60 -14.26 -7.68 -3.04
CA TYR A 60 -13.11 -8.44 -2.58
C TYR A 60 -12.56 -9.31 -3.71
N PRO A 61 -11.22 -9.45 -3.82
CA PRO A 61 -10.65 -10.44 -4.73
C PRO A 61 -11.13 -11.84 -4.31
N ALA A 62 -11.48 -12.67 -5.31
CA ALA A 62 -11.82 -14.07 -5.07
C ALA A 62 -10.66 -14.77 -4.33
N PRO A 63 -10.95 -15.78 -3.48
CA PRO A 63 -9.90 -16.52 -2.78
C PRO A 63 -8.80 -17.00 -3.75
N GLY A 64 -7.55 -16.62 -3.47
CA GLY A 64 -6.39 -16.98 -4.31
C GLY A 64 -6.06 -15.98 -5.42
N VAL A 65 -6.91 -14.99 -5.70
CA VAL A 65 -6.64 -13.92 -6.67
C VAL A 65 -6.08 -12.71 -5.92
N LYS A 66 -5.03 -12.07 -6.45
CA LYS A 66 -4.50 -10.81 -5.90
C LYS A 66 -5.24 -9.62 -6.50
N ALA A 67 -5.62 -8.68 -5.65
CA ALA A 67 -6.17 -7.40 -6.06
C ALA A 67 -5.12 -6.60 -6.84
N ILE A 68 -5.56 -5.98 -7.94
CA ILE A 68 -4.77 -5.09 -8.77
C ILE A 68 -5.22 -3.63 -8.55
N ALA A 69 -6.46 -3.44 -8.13
CA ALA A 69 -7.07 -2.16 -7.80
C ALA A 69 -7.96 -2.27 -6.55
N THR A 70 -8.31 -1.13 -5.97
CA THR A 70 -9.34 -0.99 -4.93
C THR A 70 -10.75 -1.20 -5.50
N PRO A 71 -11.79 -1.38 -4.66
CA PRO A 71 -13.17 -1.57 -5.13
C PRO A 71 -13.71 -0.44 -6.02
N ASP A 72 -13.20 0.79 -5.84
CA ASP A 72 -13.51 1.96 -6.65
C ASP A 72 -12.55 2.16 -7.85
N GLY A 73 -11.73 1.16 -8.17
CA GLY A 73 -10.89 1.12 -9.38
C GLY A 73 -9.55 1.84 -9.30
N GLN A 74 -9.08 2.25 -8.11
CA GLN A 74 -7.74 2.87 -7.98
C GLN A 74 -6.65 1.81 -8.05
N ALA A 75 -5.72 1.97 -8.98
CA ALA A 75 -4.60 1.05 -9.16
C ALA A 75 -3.70 1.02 -7.91
N LEU A 76 -3.35 -0.19 -7.47
CA LEU A 76 -2.46 -0.38 -6.32
C LEU A 76 -1.03 0.05 -6.64
N GLY A 77 -0.37 0.64 -5.65
CA GLY A 77 1.02 1.08 -5.76
C GLY A 77 2.01 -0.08 -5.92
N ASN A 78 3.11 0.17 -6.62
CA ASN A 78 4.19 -0.82 -6.80
C ASN A 78 4.99 -0.99 -5.50
N LEU A 79 5.38 -2.22 -5.17
CA LEU A 79 6.20 -2.54 -4.00
C LEU A 79 7.59 -1.91 -4.05
N GLY A 80 8.25 -1.92 -5.22
CA GLY A 80 9.56 -1.28 -5.37
C GLY A 80 9.50 0.23 -5.08
N LEU A 81 8.46 0.91 -5.55
CA LEU A 81 8.25 2.33 -5.26
C LEU A 81 7.90 2.58 -3.78
N ARG A 82 7.23 1.64 -3.11
CA ARG A 82 7.02 1.72 -1.65
C ARG A 82 8.35 1.61 -0.90
N LEU A 83 9.29 0.77 -1.36
CA LEU A 83 10.63 0.67 -0.78
C LEU A 83 11.41 1.97 -0.94
N VAL A 84 11.47 2.50 -2.16
CA VAL A 84 12.16 3.77 -2.47
C VAL A 84 11.57 4.90 -1.62
N ALA A 85 10.23 4.99 -1.55
CA ALA A 85 9.55 5.94 -0.69
C ALA A 85 9.98 5.81 0.78
N ARG A 86 10.09 4.57 1.30
CA ARG A 86 10.49 4.33 2.69
C ARG A 86 11.95 4.71 2.95
N ILE A 87 12.85 4.51 1.99
CA ILE A 87 14.26 4.94 2.06
C ILE A 87 14.33 6.47 2.11
N VAL A 88 13.62 7.16 1.21
CA VAL A 88 13.56 8.63 1.21
C VAL A 88 13.01 9.16 2.54
N ASP A 89 11.92 8.58 3.03
CA ASP A 89 11.33 8.95 4.32
C ASP A 89 12.29 8.67 5.48
N ALA A 90 13.05 7.57 5.44
CA ALA A 90 14.05 7.27 6.46
C ALA A 90 15.14 8.34 6.50
N VAL A 91 15.67 8.76 5.34
CA VAL A 91 16.66 9.83 5.27
C VAL A 91 16.11 11.13 5.86
N VAL A 92 14.90 11.54 5.48
CA VAL A 92 14.28 12.77 5.98
C VAL A 92 14.08 12.72 7.49
N VAL A 93 13.51 11.62 8.00
CA VAL A 93 13.27 11.44 9.45
C VAL A 93 14.60 11.41 10.21
N THR A 94 15.62 10.71 9.71
CA THR A 94 16.94 10.67 10.35
C THR A 94 17.59 12.05 10.38
N VAL A 95 17.55 12.82 9.29
CA VAL A 95 18.10 14.18 9.28
C VAL A 95 17.40 15.07 10.32
N ILE A 96 16.07 15.06 10.35
CA ILE A 96 15.30 15.87 11.31
C ILE A 96 15.61 15.43 12.75
N ALA A 97 15.62 14.13 13.00
CA ALA A 97 15.89 13.59 14.34
C ALA A 97 17.34 13.82 14.79
N SER A 98 18.32 13.75 13.89
CA SER A 98 19.72 14.06 14.19
C SER A 98 19.91 15.54 14.54
N LEU A 99 19.23 16.45 13.85
CA LEU A 99 19.25 17.87 14.18
C LEU A 99 18.58 18.13 15.54
N ALA A 100 17.41 17.54 15.79
CA ALA A 100 16.69 17.69 17.06
C ALA A 100 17.45 17.04 18.24
N GLY A 101 18.13 15.91 18.01
CA GLY A 101 18.88 15.15 19.00
C GLY A 101 20.37 15.51 19.08
N ARG A 102 20.79 16.64 18.48
CA ARG A 102 22.21 16.99 18.30
C ARG A 102 22.99 17.04 19.61
N SER A 103 22.39 17.53 20.70
CA SER A 103 23.03 17.57 22.02
C SER A 103 23.28 16.17 22.60
N SER A 104 22.34 15.25 22.45
CA SER A 104 22.53 13.85 22.83
C SER A 104 23.63 13.19 22.00
N LEU A 105 23.64 13.43 20.68
CA LEU A 105 24.70 12.92 19.81
C LEU A 105 26.07 13.44 20.23
N ALA A 106 26.20 14.72 20.57
CA ALA A 106 27.47 15.30 21.02
C ALA A 106 28.01 14.62 22.29
N VAL A 107 27.14 14.36 23.28
CA VAL A 107 27.51 13.63 24.52
C VAL A 107 27.92 12.20 24.21
N MET A 108 27.15 11.50 23.37
CA MET A 108 27.46 10.11 23.00
C MET A 108 28.79 10.04 22.24
N THR A 109 29.03 10.93 21.30
CA THR A 109 30.27 10.97 20.52
C THR A 109 31.49 11.25 21.41
N SER A 110 31.41 12.22 22.32
CA SER A 110 32.56 12.56 23.20
C SER A 110 32.92 11.45 24.17
N LEU A 111 31.91 10.78 24.74
CA LEU A 111 32.12 9.64 25.65
C LEU A 111 32.64 8.42 24.88
N SER A 112 32.09 8.13 23.70
CA SER A 112 32.58 7.04 22.85
C SER A 112 34.02 7.27 22.39
N GLN A 113 34.42 8.50 22.07
CA GLN A 113 35.81 8.83 21.72
C GLN A 113 36.76 8.57 22.89
N THR A 114 36.43 9.09 24.07
CA THR A 114 37.19 8.81 25.31
C THR A 114 37.31 7.31 25.58
N THR A 115 36.24 6.56 25.39
CA THR A 115 36.24 5.09 25.55
C THR A 115 37.12 4.40 24.53
N LEU A 116 37.08 4.81 23.26
CA LEU A 116 37.95 4.26 22.22
C LEU A 116 39.43 4.51 22.54
N ASP A 117 39.79 5.71 23.00
CA ASP A 117 41.17 6.04 23.39
C ASP A 117 41.66 5.16 24.54
N ARG A 118 40.80 4.93 25.56
CA ARG A 118 41.10 4.02 26.68
C ARG A 118 41.27 2.57 26.21
N LEU A 119 40.39 2.10 25.33
CA LEU A 119 40.48 0.74 24.78
C LEU A 119 41.79 0.53 24.00
N LEU A 120 42.16 1.50 23.17
CA LEU A 120 43.42 1.47 22.40
C LEU A 120 44.65 1.55 23.32
N ALA A 121 44.52 2.18 24.49
CA ALA A 121 45.54 2.18 25.54
C ALA A 121 45.61 0.89 26.37
N GLY A 122 44.78 -0.12 26.05
CA GLY A 122 44.79 -1.43 26.72
C GLY A 122 43.85 -1.56 27.90
N ASP A 123 42.98 -0.57 28.16
CA ASP A 123 41.97 -0.65 29.21
C ASP A 123 40.78 -1.51 28.78
N SER A 124 40.81 -2.78 29.19
CA SER A 124 39.75 -3.74 28.88
C SER A 124 38.40 -3.45 29.55
N ALA A 125 38.35 -2.58 30.58
CA ALA A 125 37.13 -2.19 31.27
C ALA A 125 36.40 -1.01 30.59
N ALA A 126 37.04 -0.32 29.66
CA ALA A 126 36.52 0.93 29.09
C ALA A 126 35.15 0.80 28.39
N VAL A 127 34.85 -0.34 27.75
CA VAL A 127 33.50 -0.61 27.20
C VAL A 127 32.47 -0.78 28.32
N ALA A 128 32.81 -1.55 29.36
CA ALA A 128 31.89 -1.80 30.47
C ALA A 128 31.56 -0.49 31.20
N ASP A 129 32.54 0.38 31.41
CA ASP A 129 32.36 1.71 31.97
C ASP A 129 31.43 2.59 31.13
N LEU A 130 31.59 2.56 29.79
CA LEU A 130 30.72 3.32 28.89
C LEU A 130 29.26 2.84 28.97
N VAL A 131 29.07 1.52 28.99
CA VAL A 131 27.74 0.90 29.10
C VAL A 131 27.10 1.24 30.45
N ALA A 132 27.87 1.30 31.54
CA ALA A 132 27.39 1.70 32.86
C ALA A 132 27.24 3.23 33.03
N ASN A 133 27.78 4.03 32.11
CA ASN A 133 27.81 5.48 32.23
C ASN A 133 26.40 6.10 32.18
N THR A 134 25.98 6.74 33.27
CA THR A 134 24.63 7.32 33.39
C THR A 134 24.38 8.46 32.40
N SER A 135 25.39 9.26 32.06
CA SER A 135 25.28 10.35 31.08
C SER A 135 25.12 9.82 29.67
N TYR A 136 25.87 8.77 29.31
CA TYR A 136 25.73 8.08 28.03
C TYR A 136 24.33 7.46 27.89
N ASN A 137 23.89 6.71 28.91
CA ASN A 137 22.55 6.11 28.93
C ASN A 137 21.44 7.16 28.83
N ALA A 138 21.53 8.25 29.59
CA ALA A 138 20.55 9.33 29.52
C ALA A 138 20.54 10.03 28.16
N ALA A 139 21.71 10.22 27.53
CA ALA A 139 21.80 10.77 26.18
C ALA A 139 21.17 9.84 25.13
N ALA A 140 21.47 8.53 25.22
CA ALA A 140 20.89 7.51 24.36
C ALA A 140 19.36 7.43 24.50
N GLN A 141 18.83 7.41 25.73
CA GLN A 141 17.39 7.43 25.99
C GLN A 141 16.71 8.68 25.41
N ARG A 142 17.28 9.87 25.62
CA ARG A 142 16.78 11.12 25.03
C ARG A 142 16.77 11.05 23.51
N LEU A 143 17.83 10.56 22.89
CA LEU A 143 17.92 10.41 21.44
C LEU A 143 16.85 9.46 20.90
N THR A 144 16.63 8.33 21.58
CA THR A 144 15.56 7.38 21.23
C THR A 144 14.18 8.03 21.30
N LEU A 145 13.88 8.77 22.37
CA LEU A 145 12.60 9.50 22.49
C LEU A 145 12.42 10.53 21.37
N VAL A 146 13.48 11.27 21.01
CA VAL A 146 13.47 12.21 19.88
C VAL A 146 13.18 11.48 18.57
N LEU A 147 13.86 10.35 18.30
CA LEU A 147 13.65 9.54 17.09
C LEU A 147 12.19 9.06 16.98
N VAL A 148 11.64 8.52 18.09
CA VAL A 148 10.24 8.06 18.16
C VAL A 148 9.27 9.22 17.93
N ALA A 149 9.48 10.35 18.60
CA ALA A 149 8.61 11.52 18.50
C ALA A 149 8.63 12.14 17.09
N VAL A 150 9.81 12.31 16.49
CA VAL A 150 9.97 12.83 15.13
C VAL A 150 9.34 11.89 14.12
N SER A 151 9.58 10.58 14.24
CA SER A 151 8.96 9.57 13.38
C SER A 151 7.42 9.60 13.49
N ALA A 152 6.89 9.68 14.70
CA ALA A 152 5.45 9.77 14.94
C ALA A 152 4.86 11.04 14.31
N ALA A 153 5.42 12.21 14.62
CA ALA A 153 4.95 13.48 14.08
C ALA A 153 5.02 13.50 12.55
N TYR A 154 6.15 13.07 11.97
CA TYR A 154 6.32 13.00 10.53
C TYR A 154 5.29 12.08 9.87
N THR A 155 5.23 10.81 10.27
CA THR A 155 4.38 9.81 9.62
C THR A 155 2.90 10.08 9.85
N VAL A 156 2.50 10.41 11.09
CA VAL A 156 1.09 10.62 11.45
C VAL A 156 0.54 11.88 10.77
N LEU A 157 1.24 13.03 10.88
CA LEU A 157 0.75 14.28 10.31
C LEU A 157 0.71 14.21 8.78
N THR A 158 1.77 13.71 8.14
CA THR A 158 1.81 13.65 6.67
C THR A 158 0.76 12.69 6.10
N THR A 159 0.59 11.52 6.73
CA THR A 159 -0.43 10.55 6.32
C THR A 159 -1.84 11.09 6.58
N ARG A 160 -2.08 11.76 7.71
CA ARG A 160 -3.40 12.28 8.07
C ARG A 160 -3.86 13.42 7.16
N PHE A 161 -2.97 14.37 6.87
CA PHE A 161 -3.34 15.61 6.18
C PHE A 161 -3.13 15.53 4.66
N TYR A 162 -2.10 14.82 4.21
CA TYR A 162 -1.78 14.72 2.77
C TYR A 162 -2.11 13.34 2.19
N GLY A 163 -2.33 12.33 3.05
CA GLY A 163 -2.53 10.96 2.59
C GLY A 163 -1.24 10.36 2.01
N ALA A 164 -0.09 10.95 2.26
CA ALA A 164 1.19 10.45 1.79
C ALA A 164 2.31 11.09 2.63
N THR A 165 3.33 10.31 2.96
CA THR A 165 4.62 10.86 3.37
C THR A 165 5.30 11.51 2.16
N PRO A 166 6.18 12.50 2.35
CA PRO A 166 6.98 13.09 1.28
C PRO A 166 7.63 12.07 0.32
N GLY A 167 8.24 11.00 0.81
CA GLY A 167 8.81 9.93 -0.02
C GLY A 167 7.76 9.22 -0.87
N LYS A 168 6.58 8.93 -0.30
CA LYS A 168 5.45 8.37 -1.06
C LYS A 168 4.93 9.36 -2.11
N ALA A 169 4.81 10.63 -1.76
CA ALA A 169 4.35 11.66 -2.68
C ALA A 169 5.31 11.82 -3.88
N LEU A 170 6.62 11.78 -3.64
CA LEU A 170 7.66 11.80 -4.67
C LEU A 170 7.59 10.57 -5.58
N CYS A 171 7.27 9.40 -5.03
CA CYS A 171 7.11 8.17 -5.79
C CYS A 171 5.74 8.03 -6.49
N GLY A 172 4.92 9.08 -6.49
CA GLY A 172 3.56 9.02 -7.08
C GLY A 172 2.65 8.04 -6.35
N LEU A 173 2.79 7.92 -5.02
CA LEU A 173 2.00 7.03 -4.17
C LEU A 173 1.12 7.82 -3.21
N ARG A 174 -0.02 7.22 -2.85
CA ARG A 174 -0.95 7.76 -1.86
C ARG A 174 -1.53 6.64 -1.01
N VAL A 175 -1.72 6.94 0.26
CA VAL A 175 -2.45 6.14 1.24
C VAL A 175 -3.93 6.52 1.21
N ARG A 176 -4.78 5.50 1.22
CA ARG A 176 -6.24 5.62 1.28
C ARG A 176 -6.81 4.55 2.19
N ASP A 177 -8.01 4.79 2.70
CA ASP A 177 -8.85 3.73 3.26
C ASP A 177 -9.22 2.70 2.17
N TRP A 178 -9.35 1.43 2.53
CA TRP A 178 -9.71 0.37 1.57
C TRP A 178 -11.17 0.46 1.11
N ASP A 179 -12.08 0.75 2.04
CA ASP A 179 -13.52 0.71 1.83
C ASP A 179 -14.06 2.05 1.32
N ARG A 180 -13.47 3.16 1.78
CA ARG A 180 -14.01 4.50 1.56
C ARG A 180 -13.08 5.42 0.79
N PRO A 181 -13.64 6.21 -0.14
CA PRO A 181 -12.93 7.34 -0.68
C PRO A 181 -12.51 8.39 0.34
N GLY A 182 -11.20 8.66 0.46
CA GLY A 182 -10.75 9.80 1.25
C GLY A 182 -9.32 9.72 1.76
N LEU A 183 -8.97 10.71 2.57
CA LEU A 183 -7.75 10.71 3.37
C LEU A 183 -7.90 9.75 4.57
N PRO A 184 -6.80 9.14 5.03
CA PRO A 184 -6.81 8.34 6.25
C PRO A 184 -7.24 9.18 7.46
N THR A 185 -7.96 8.54 8.38
CA THR A 185 -8.27 9.13 9.68
C THR A 185 -7.03 9.21 10.57
N THR A 186 -7.10 9.99 11.66
CA THR A 186 -5.98 10.12 12.61
C THR A 186 -5.66 8.77 13.26
N GLY A 187 -6.69 8.01 13.65
CA GLY A 187 -6.51 6.66 14.20
C GLY A 187 -5.81 5.72 13.23
N GLN A 188 -6.18 5.76 11.94
CA GLN A 188 -5.48 4.97 10.91
C GLN A 188 -4.03 5.40 10.75
N ALA A 189 -3.74 6.71 10.74
CA ALA A 189 -2.37 7.20 10.65
C ALA A 189 -1.52 6.76 11.85
N VAL A 190 -2.07 6.78 13.08
CA VAL A 190 -1.40 6.31 14.29
C VAL A 190 -1.18 4.80 14.27
N VAL A 191 -2.20 4.00 13.94
CA VAL A 191 -2.08 2.54 13.85
C VAL A 191 -1.05 2.13 12.80
N ARG A 192 -0.99 2.85 11.66
CA ARG A 192 0.07 2.66 10.68
C ARG A 192 1.44 2.92 11.28
N TRP A 193 1.64 4.08 11.91
CA TRP A 193 2.93 4.41 12.54
C TRP A 193 3.36 3.39 13.60
N ILE A 194 2.44 2.93 14.45
CA ILE A 194 2.72 1.86 15.42
C ILE A 194 3.13 0.58 14.68
N GLY A 195 2.29 0.17 13.72
CA GLY A 195 2.46 -1.05 12.94
C GLY A 195 3.68 -1.07 12.04
N SER A 196 4.24 0.08 11.65
CA SER A 196 5.46 0.17 10.84
C SER A 196 6.67 0.55 11.69
N ASP A 197 6.68 1.76 12.24
CA ASP A 197 7.88 2.41 12.76
C ASP A 197 8.15 2.03 14.22
N LEU A 198 7.12 2.02 15.06
CA LEU A 198 7.30 1.69 16.48
C LEU A 198 7.66 0.21 16.65
N LEU A 199 6.88 -0.70 16.06
CA LEU A 199 7.21 -2.13 16.09
C LEU A 199 8.54 -2.43 15.38
N GLY A 200 8.84 -1.74 14.28
CA GLY A 200 10.13 -1.85 13.59
C GLY A 200 11.32 -1.43 14.45
N SER A 201 11.15 -0.41 15.29
CA SER A 201 12.21 0.06 16.20
C SER A 201 12.51 -0.92 17.36
N ILE A 202 11.51 -1.69 17.79
CA ILE A 202 11.64 -2.65 18.88
C ILE A 202 12.09 -4.03 18.35
N ILE A 203 11.57 -4.42 17.20
CA ILE A 203 11.78 -5.74 16.59
C ILE A 203 12.47 -5.50 15.24
N GLY A 204 13.81 -5.51 15.20
CA GLY A 204 14.55 -5.12 13.98
C GLY A 204 14.15 -5.87 12.70
N LEU A 205 13.80 -7.17 12.81
CA LEU A 205 13.34 -7.98 11.68
C LEU A 205 11.91 -7.62 11.20
N TRP A 206 11.15 -6.85 11.98
CA TRP A 206 9.79 -6.47 11.66
C TRP A 206 9.69 -5.64 10.38
N TYR A 207 10.66 -4.78 10.09
CA TYR A 207 10.69 -4.03 8.83
C TYR A 207 10.68 -4.94 7.60
N LEU A 208 11.37 -6.08 7.66
CA LEU A 208 11.38 -7.07 6.58
C LEU A 208 10.02 -7.76 6.46
N VAL A 209 9.44 -8.15 7.60
CA VAL A 209 8.11 -8.79 7.63
C VAL A 209 7.05 -7.86 7.04
N ASP A 210 7.00 -6.61 7.51
CA ASP A 210 6.03 -5.61 7.05
C ASP A 210 6.19 -5.31 5.55
N PHE A 211 7.43 -5.18 5.06
CA PHE A 211 7.72 -4.89 3.66
C PHE A 211 7.43 -6.06 2.71
N LEU A 212 7.71 -7.30 3.13
CA LEU A 212 7.51 -8.50 2.31
C LEU A 212 6.06 -8.99 2.33
N TRP A 213 5.28 -8.66 3.35
CA TRP A 213 3.88 -9.08 3.50
C TRP A 213 2.99 -8.91 2.25
N PRO A 214 3.04 -7.78 1.52
CA PRO A 214 2.24 -7.59 0.31
C PRO A 214 2.51 -8.58 -0.82
N THR A 215 3.63 -9.31 -0.77
CA THR A 215 3.99 -10.27 -1.82
C THR A 215 3.10 -11.50 -1.81
N TRP A 216 2.49 -11.86 -0.68
CA TRP A 216 1.51 -12.96 -0.56
C TRP A 216 0.12 -12.49 -0.11
N ASP A 217 -0.02 -11.28 0.44
CA ASP A 217 -1.33 -10.74 0.82
C ASP A 217 -2.22 -10.47 -0.41
N GLN A 218 -3.46 -10.96 -0.37
CA GLN A 218 -4.42 -10.84 -1.47
C GLN A 218 -4.73 -9.39 -1.84
N ARG A 219 -4.67 -8.45 -0.90
CA ARG A 219 -4.93 -7.02 -1.15
C ARG A 219 -3.66 -6.22 -1.38
N ARG A 220 -2.49 -6.89 -1.41
CA ARG A 220 -1.16 -6.28 -1.49
C ARG A 220 -0.96 -5.19 -0.42
N GLN A 221 -1.50 -5.44 0.78
CA GLN A 221 -1.33 -4.59 1.95
C GLN A 221 -0.07 -4.98 2.71
N ALA A 222 0.67 -4.01 3.25
CA ALA A 222 1.66 -4.28 4.28
C ALA A 222 0.96 -4.62 5.62
N VAL A 223 1.70 -5.08 6.63
CA VAL A 223 1.10 -5.40 7.93
C VAL A 223 0.49 -4.14 8.55
N HIS A 224 1.21 -3.02 8.56
CA HIS A 224 0.72 -1.74 9.06
C HIS A 224 -0.50 -1.21 8.28
N ASP A 225 -0.54 -1.44 6.97
CA ASP A 225 -1.68 -1.08 6.11
C ASP A 225 -2.92 -1.89 6.52
N LYS A 226 -2.75 -3.20 6.74
CA LYS A 226 -3.81 -4.14 7.11
C LYS A 226 -4.38 -3.84 8.49
N LEU A 227 -3.52 -3.58 9.48
CA LEU A 227 -3.92 -3.17 10.83
C LEU A 227 -4.78 -1.90 10.79
N ALA A 228 -4.45 -0.96 9.90
CA ALA A 228 -5.18 0.30 9.75
C ALA A 228 -6.31 0.26 8.70
N ARG A 229 -6.60 -0.90 8.09
CA ARG A 229 -7.57 -1.03 6.98
C ARG A 229 -7.34 -0.03 5.83
N THR A 230 -6.07 0.21 5.54
CA THR A 230 -5.63 1.16 4.51
C THR A 230 -4.88 0.46 3.41
N VAL A 231 -4.66 1.15 2.29
CA VAL A 231 -3.90 0.64 1.16
C VAL A 231 -3.15 1.76 0.48
N VAL A 232 -2.01 1.41 -0.12
CA VAL A 232 -1.22 2.34 -0.94
C VAL A 232 -1.58 2.17 -2.41
N VAL A 233 -2.06 3.24 -3.02
CA VAL A 233 -2.47 3.36 -4.42
C VAL A 233 -1.55 4.30 -5.19
N LYS A 234 -1.61 4.26 -6.52
CA LYS A 234 -0.96 5.25 -7.38
C LYS A 234 -1.67 6.61 -7.26
N ARG A 235 -0.89 7.68 -7.21
CA ARG A 235 -1.35 9.07 -7.26
C ARG A 235 -1.42 9.46 -8.73
N ARG A 236 -2.56 9.17 -9.37
CA ARG A 236 -2.97 9.47 -10.76
C ARG A 236 -1.86 9.81 -11.75
#